data_AF-A0A0L7KYE0-F1
#
_entry.id   AF-A0A0L7KYE0-F1
#
_cell.length_a   1.000
_cell.length_b   1.000
_cell.length_c   1.000
_cell.angle_alpha   90.00
_cell.angle_beta   90.00
_cell.angle_gamma   90.00
#
_symmetry.space_group_name_H-M   'P 1'
#
loop_
_entity.id
_entity.type
_entity.pdbx_description
1 polymer ?
#
loop_
_entity_poly.entity_id
_entity_poly.type
_entity_poly.pdbx_seq_one_letter_code
_entity_poly.pdbx_strand_id
1 'polypeptide(L)'
;MAVIKYFTFLVFIISGLLTTAYALECYVCENQEDNNEKCVKTIKTCEYGQDVCLTEIKWGTMPYWSQGAKKQYYISKRCSNKTECATTRQRNMPLCTHI
;
A
#
# COMPACT_ATOMS: atom_id res chain seq x y z
N MET A 1 -30.39 -37.65 -19.81
CA MET A 1 -29.28 -37.92 -18.87
C MET A 1 -27.99 -37.16 -19.21
N ALA A 2 -27.53 -37.12 -20.47
CA ALA A 2 -26.31 -36.38 -20.84
C ALA A 2 -26.39 -34.86 -20.56
N VAL A 3 -27.51 -34.22 -20.91
CA VAL A 3 -27.74 -32.77 -20.68
C VAL A 3 -27.62 -32.39 -19.20
N ILE A 4 -28.16 -33.23 -18.30
CA ILE A 4 -28.11 -33.01 -16.86
C ILE A 4 -26.66 -33.13 -16.34
N LYS A 5 -25.85 -34.05 -16.89
CA LYS A 5 -24.43 -34.19 -16.55
C LYS A 5 -23.58 -32.99 -16.99
N TYR A 6 -23.86 -32.42 -18.17
CA TYR A 6 -23.18 -31.21 -18.63
C TYR A 6 -23.56 -29.99 -17.80
N PHE A 7 -24.84 -29.87 -17.43
CA PHE A 7 -25.32 -28.79 -16.59
C PHE A 7 -24.70 -28.82 -15.18
N THR A 8 -24.66 -29.98 -14.53
CA THR A 8 -24.02 -30.10 -13.21
C THR A 8 -22.51 -29.82 -13.28
N PHE A 9 -21.84 -30.28 -14.33
CA PHE A 9 -20.42 -30.01 -14.56
C PHE A 9 -20.13 -28.50 -14.73
N LEU A 10 -20.95 -27.78 -15.50
CA LEU A 10 -20.86 -26.33 -15.65
C LEU A 10 -21.04 -25.59 -14.33
N VAL A 11 -22.01 -26.01 -13.51
CA VAL A 11 -22.25 -25.41 -12.18
C VAL A 11 -21.04 -25.59 -11.27
N PHE A 12 -20.40 -26.76 -11.28
CA PHE A 12 -19.17 -27.01 -10.52
C PHE A 12 -18.01 -26.12 -10.97
N ILE A 13 -17.82 -25.93 -12.27
CA ILE A 13 -16.76 -25.04 -12.81
C ILE A 13 -17.01 -23.59 -12.41
N ILE A 14 -18.24 -23.09 -12.57
CA ILE A 14 -18.58 -21.70 -12.24
C ILE A 14 -18.44 -21.46 -10.73
N SER A 15 -18.87 -22.40 -9.89
CA SER A 15 -18.69 -22.34 -8.43
C SER A 15 -17.22 -22.24 -8.03
N GLY A 16 -16.34 -23.04 -8.65
CA GLY A 16 -14.89 -22.98 -8.39
C GLY A 16 -14.27 -21.62 -8.73
N LEU A 17 -14.67 -21.02 -9.86
CA LEU A 17 -14.15 -19.73 -10.33
C LEU A 17 -14.53 -18.55 -9.43
N LEU A 18 -15.68 -18.60 -8.74
CA LEU A 18 -16.16 -17.53 -7.85
C LEU A 18 -15.40 -17.43 -6.51
N THR A 19 -14.56 -18.42 -6.18
CA THR A 19 -13.91 -18.49 -4.86
C THR A 19 -12.56 -17.80 -4.76
N THR A 20 -12.01 -17.30 -5.88
CA THR A 20 -10.69 -16.67 -5.89
C THR A 20 -10.80 -15.17 -6.12
N ALA A 21 -10.40 -14.39 -5.12
CA ALA A 21 -10.26 -12.94 -5.22
C ALA A 21 -8.85 -12.57 -4.74
N TYR A 22 -8.10 -11.86 -5.58
CA TYR A 22 -6.81 -11.29 -5.21
C TYR A 22 -7.02 -9.84 -4.79
N ALA A 23 -6.62 -9.51 -3.57
CA ALA A 23 -6.59 -8.15 -3.07
C ALA A 23 -5.14 -7.74 -2.83
N LEU A 24 -4.82 -6.48 -3.15
CA LEU A 24 -3.51 -5.93 -2.88
C LEU A 24 -3.35 -5.73 -1.37
N GLU A 25 -2.20 -6.11 -0.83
CA GLU A 25 -1.85 -5.85 0.56
C GLU A 25 -0.59 -5.00 0.63
N CYS A 26 -0.60 -3.99 1.51
CA CYS A 26 0.51 -3.07 1.69
C CYS A 26 0.87 -2.96 3.16
N TYR A 27 2.17 -2.77 3.45
CA TYR A 27 2.59 -2.25 4.74
C TYR A 27 2.03 -0.85 4.96
N VAL A 28 1.52 -0.57 6.17
CA VAL A 28 0.94 0.73 6.52
C VAL A 28 1.52 1.28 7.81
N CYS A 29 1.97 2.52 7.76
CA CYS A 29 2.45 3.26 8.91
C CYS A 29 2.34 4.75 8.64
N GLU A 30 2.31 5.56 9.69
CA GLU A 30 2.14 7.01 9.57
C GLU A 30 3.14 7.70 10.50
N ASN A 31 3.94 8.59 9.92
CA ASN A 31 4.93 9.44 10.60
C ASN A 31 5.82 8.68 11.61
N GLN A 32 6.34 7.51 11.20
CA GLN A 32 7.28 6.74 12.02
C GLN A 32 8.71 7.22 11.80
N GLU A 33 9.55 7.21 12.83
CA GLU A 33 10.92 7.72 12.77
C GLU A 33 11.89 6.82 11.99
N ASP A 34 11.50 5.57 11.76
CA ASP A 34 12.34 4.56 11.09
C ASP A 34 11.47 3.52 10.35
N ASN A 35 12.08 2.75 9.45
CA ASN A 35 11.44 1.68 8.69
C ASN A 35 11.48 0.36 9.49
N ASN A 36 10.98 0.39 10.72
CA ASN A 36 10.93 -0.75 11.61
C ASN A 36 9.52 -0.90 12.20
N GLU A 37 9.34 -1.90 13.07
CA GLU A 37 8.11 -2.15 13.80
C GLU A 37 6.84 -2.04 12.94
N LYS A 38 6.02 -1.02 13.18
CA LYS A 38 4.75 -0.78 12.48
C LYS A 38 4.93 -0.76 10.95
N CYS A 39 6.00 -0.14 10.45
CA CYS A 39 6.26 -0.02 9.01
C CYS A 39 6.63 -1.33 8.30
N VAL A 40 6.94 -2.40 9.04
CA VAL A 40 7.28 -3.73 8.47
C VAL A 40 6.45 -4.88 9.06
N LYS A 41 5.54 -4.58 10.00
CA LYS A 41 4.67 -5.57 10.66
C LYS A 41 3.19 -5.32 10.42
N THR A 42 2.78 -4.08 10.17
CA THR A 42 1.37 -3.73 10.00
C THR A 42 1.02 -3.76 8.52
N ILE A 43 0.16 -4.69 8.13
CA ILE A 43 -0.35 -4.85 6.76
C ILE A 43 -1.83 -4.46 6.74
N LYS A 44 -2.27 -3.82 5.65
CA LYS A 44 -3.68 -3.55 5.36
C LYS A 44 -4.02 -4.06 3.96
N THR A 45 -5.14 -4.75 3.82
CA THR A 45 -5.77 -5.05 2.53
C THR A 45 -6.31 -3.75 1.93
N CYS A 46 -5.85 -3.41 0.73
CA CYS A 46 -6.22 -2.17 0.06
C CYS A 46 -7.66 -2.19 -0.47
N GLU A 47 -8.26 -1.01 -0.53
CA GLU A 47 -9.63 -0.84 -0.98
C GLU A 47 -9.73 -0.88 -2.52
N TYR A 48 -10.96 -0.98 -3.03
CA TYR A 48 -11.21 -0.91 -4.46
C TYR A 48 -10.62 0.38 -5.06
N GLY A 49 -9.88 0.25 -6.16
CA GLY A 49 -9.19 1.36 -6.81
C GLY A 49 -7.81 1.71 -6.22
N GLN A 50 -7.39 1.08 -5.12
CA GLN A 50 -6.03 1.21 -4.59
C GLN A 50 -5.15 0.07 -5.09
N ASP A 51 -4.45 0.31 -6.20
CA ASP A 51 -3.70 -0.69 -6.95
C ASP A 51 -2.17 -0.57 -6.81
N VAL A 52 -1.67 0.23 -5.87
CA VAL A 52 -0.24 0.36 -5.57
C VAL A 52 0.03 0.74 -4.11
N CYS A 53 1.18 0.32 -3.57
CA CYS A 53 1.68 0.78 -2.27
C CYS A 53 2.52 2.05 -2.45
N LEU A 54 2.26 3.07 -1.63
CA LEU A 54 2.96 4.35 -1.65
C LEU A 54 3.75 4.54 -0.36
N THR A 55 5.03 4.93 -0.48
CA THR A 55 5.90 5.29 0.65
C THR A 55 6.36 6.74 0.51
N GLU A 56 6.20 7.53 1.56
CA GLU A 56 6.71 8.89 1.68
C GLU A 56 7.75 8.95 2.80
N ILE A 57 8.90 9.54 2.48
CA ILE A 57 9.96 9.84 3.45
C ILE A 57 10.12 11.36 3.46
N LYS A 58 9.88 11.99 4.62
CA LYS A 58 9.91 13.44 4.79
C LYS A 58 10.95 13.81 5.84
N TRP A 59 11.85 14.73 5.49
CA TRP A 59 12.79 15.31 6.45
C TRP A 59 12.11 16.44 7.21
N GLY A 60 12.22 16.43 8.53
CA GLY A 60 11.62 17.45 9.38
C GLY A 60 12.19 17.47 10.78
N THR A 61 11.71 18.41 11.57
CA THR A 61 11.84 18.39 13.04
C THR A 61 10.56 17.83 13.64
N MET A 62 10.59 17.44 14.92
CA MET A 62 9.37 17.19 15.69
C MET A 62 8.38 18.37 15.55
N PRO A 63 7.06 18.15 15.77
CA PRO A 63 6.02 19.17 15.59
C PRO A 63 6.27 20.47 16.37
N TYR A 64 7.11 20.44 17.40
CA TYR A 64 7.58 21.63 18.11
C TYR A 64 9.03 21.94 17.75
N TRP A 65 9.27 23.18 17.30
CA TRP A 65 10.61 23.70 17.11
C TRP A 65 11.30 23.81 18.48
N SER A 66 12.47 23.19 18.61
CA SER A 66 13.35 23.37 19.75
C SER A 66 14.78 23.54 19.28
N GLN A 67 15.53 24.42 19.96
CA GLN A 67 16.93 24.65 19.64
C GLN A 67 17.71 23.37 19.95
N GLY A 68 18.36 22.80 18.94
CA GLY A 68 19.11 21.54 19.05
C GLY A 68 18.31 20.28 18.72
N ALA A 69 17.05 20.39 18.27
CA ALA A 69 16.30 19.24 17.76
C ALA A 69 17.08 18.56 16.62
N LYS A 70 17.29 17.25 16.75
CA LYS A 70 17.94 16.46 15.70
C LYS A 70 17.03 16.47 14.47
N LYS A 71 17.59 16.87 13.32
CA LYS A 71 16.93 16.68 12.03
C LYS A 71 16.80 15.18 11.79
N GLN A 72 15.58 14.69 11.67
CA GLN A 72 15.29 13.29 11.38
C GLN A 72 14.33 13.18 10.20
N TYR A 73 14.19 11.97 9.69
CA TYR A 73 13.20 11.67 8.66
C TYR A 73 12.02 10.95 9.31
N TYR A 74 10.88 11.06 8.66
CA TYR A 74 9.67 10.34 9.02
C TYR A 74 9.17 9.55 7.81
N ILE A 75 8.73 8.32 8.05
CA ILE A 75 8.23 7.39 7.05
C ILE A 75 6.73 7.23 7.21
N SER A 76 6.01 7.35 6.10
CA SER A 76 4.61 6.96 5.99
C SER A 76 4.44 5.99 4.83
N LYS A 77 3.65 4.92 5.05
CA LYS A 77 3.30 3.92 4.04
C LYS A 77 1.78 3.75 4.00
N ARG A 78 1.21 3.69 2.81
CA ARG A 78 -0.25 3.55 2.62
C ARG A 78 -0.59 2.89 1.29
N CYS A 79 -1.80 2.35 1.21
CA CYS A 79 -2.44 2.03 -0.06
C CYS A 79 -2.74 3.32 -0.86
N SER A 80 -2.57 3.28 -2.18
CA SER A 80 -2.83 4.40 -3.09
C SER A 80 -3.21 3.86 -4.48
N ASN A 81 -3.57 4.75 -5.40
CA ASN A 81 -3.76 4.42 -6.81
C ASN A 81 -2.55 4.85 -7.64
N LYS A 82 -2.36 4.22 -8.81
CA LYS A 82 -1.23 4.52 -9.72
C LYS A 82 -1.07 5.99 -10.04
N THR A 83 -2.16 6.71 -10.31
CA THR A 83 -2.14 8.12 -10.69
C THR A 83 -1.61 9.01 -9.57
N GLU A 84 -2.11 8.82 -8.35
CA GLU A 84 -1.68 9.54 -7.16
C GLU A 84 -0.22 9.22 -6.81
N CYS A 85 0.16 7.94 -6.89
CA CYS A 85 1.53 7.51 -6.65
C CYS A 85 2.51 8.14 -7.64
N ALA A 86 2.20 8.09 -8.94
CA ALA A 86 3.02 8.69 -9.99
C ALA A 86 3.13 10.21 -9.82
N THR A 87 2.02 10.90 -9.55
CA THR A 87 1.98 12.35 -9.34
C THR A 87 2.81 12.78 -8.13
N THR A 88 2.63 12.08 -7.01
CA THR A 88 3.37 12.33 -5.76
C THR A 88 4.87 12.12 -5.97
N ARG A 89 5.24 11.02 -6.62
CA ARG A 89 6.64 10.72 -6.95
C ARG A 89 7.22 11.80 -7.87
N GLN A 90 6.55 12.15 -8.96
CA GLN A 90 7.03 13.17 -9.90
C GLN A 90 7.25 14.53 -9.21
N ARG A 91 6.32 14.92 -8.33
CA ARG A 91 6.40 16.18 -7.58
C ARG A 91 7.56 16.19 -6.58
N ASN A 92 7.78 15.09 -5.88
CA ASN A 92 8.69 15.06 -4.73
C ASN A 92 10.09 14.54 -5.05
N MET A 93 10.25 13.69 -6.09
CA MET A 93 11.56 13.09 -6.42
C MET A 93 12.68 14.13 -6.65
N PRO A 94 12.43 15.32 -7.26
CA PRO A 94 13.46 16.35 -7.36
C PRO A 94 13.96 16.89 -6.01
N LEU A 95 13.18 16.75 -4.94
CA LEU A 95 13.54 17.14 -3.57
C LEU A 95 14.23 16.02 -2.80
N CYS A 96 14.23 14.79 -3.33
CA CYS A 96 14.86 13.65 -2.70
C CYS A 96 16.36 13.66 -2.99
N THR A 97 17.18 13.66 -1.95
CA THR A 97 18.63 13.43 -2.04
C THR A 97 18.93 12.02 -1.56
N HIS A 98 19.70 11.26 -2.35
CA HIS A 98 20.38 10.09 -1.80
C HIS A 98 21.49 10.59 -0.87
N ILE A 99 21.47 10.16 0.39
CA ILE A 99 22.48 10.53 1.39
C ILE A 99 23.35 9.30 1.63
#